data_AF-A0A2M7KUN8-F1
#
_entry.id   AF-A0A2M7KUN8-F1
#
_cell.length_a   1.000
_cell.length_b   1.000
_cell.length_c   1.000
_cell.angle_alpha   90.00
_cell.angle_beta   90.00
_cell.angle_gamma   90.00
#
_symmetry.space_group_name_H-M   'P 1'
#
loop_
_entity.id
_entity.type
_entity.pdbx_description
1 polymer ?
#
loop_
_entity_poly.entity_id
_entity_poly.type
_entity_poly.pdbx_seq_one_letter_code
_entity_poly.pdbx_strand_id
1 'polypeptide(L)'
;MVAEVGVWTGRNVPDPEKRCQAREGVVQGLRLAALLGAQCVVTIFGAQHPQRHSGPHRDNFEPRFGEEGIRIVQGVLDEVRPQHTKLTMELLPWAVPDSADNMLALIAAVDRPAFAVHLDPVNLINCPRRYYDTGTVLRECFEKLSPHLVACHAKDAVQDERVFPIHLNETSIGTGRMDYAAFLRGLDALGRDVPLMREHRKTAEEYAAAAAVVRRVAAEAGVALGWVYGTHGTSGTSGTYATELTNQSYQYRPRR
;
A
#
# COMPACT_ATOMS: atom_id res chain seq x y z
N MET A 1 -3.55 -14.51 9.80
CA MET A 1 -2.66 -13.35 9.62
C MET A 1 -3.52 -12.10 9.52
N VAL A 2 -3.23 -11.06 10.29
CA VAL A 2 -3.83 -9.73 10.08
C VAL A 2 -2.90 -8.96 9.15
N ALA A 3 -3.41 -8.48 8.01
CA ALA A 3 -2.55 -7.80 7.04
C ALA A 3 -2.08 -6.43 7.53
N GLU A 4 -3.01 -5.57 7.92
CA GLU A 4 -2.65 -4.19 8.25
C GLU A 4 -3.52 -3.56 9.34
N VAL A 5 -2.91 -2.61 10.04
CA VAL A 5 -3.61 -1.56 10.78
C VAL A 5 -3.49 -0.26 9.97
N GLY A 6 -4.62 0.29 9.55
CA GLY A 6 -4.66 1.50 8.74
C GLY A 6 -4.57 2.76 9.61
N VAL A 7 -3.57 3.60 9.35
CA VAL A 7 -3.42 4.94 9.93
C VAL A 7 -3.32 5.97 8.80
N TRP A 8 -4.47 6.34 8.27
CA TRP A 8 -4.63 7.21 7.11
C TRP A 8 -4.46 8.69 7.43
N THR A 9 -3.30 9.06 7.98
CA THR A 9 -2.91 10.45 8.26
C THR A 9 -1.61 10.78 7.53
N GLY A 10 -1.47 12.03 7.08
CA GLY A 10 -0.20 12.54 6.57
C GLY A 10 0.65 13.07 7.71
N ARG A 11 1.87 12.56 7.83
CA ARG A 11 2.78 12.93 8.92
C ARG A 11 3.61 14.17 8.60
N ASN A 12 3.97 14.34 7.34
CA ASN A 12 4.60 15.56 6.86
C ASN A 12 3.55 16.50 6.25
N VAL A 13 2.90 17.30 7.10
CA VAL A 13 1.92 18.33 6.70
C VAL A 13 2.35 19.71 7.22
N PRO A 14 1.88 20.83 6.65
CA PRO A 14 2.36 22.16 7.04
C PRO A 14 2.06 22.54 8.49
N ASP A 15 0.92 22.07 9.01
CA ASP A 15 0.42 22.37 10.34
C ASP A 15 1.14 21.53 11.42
N PRO A 16 1.87 22.16 12.36
CA PRO A 16 2.65 21.46 13.38
C PRO A 16 1.79 20.63 14.36
N GLU A 17 0.59 21.10 14.69
CA GLU A 17 -0.31 20.37 15.59
C GLU A 17 -0.81 19.08 14.91
N LYS A 18 -1.19 19.18 13.63
CA LYS A 18 -1.57 18.01 12.84
C LYS A 18 -0.41 17.03 12.66
N ARG A 19 0.83 17.52 12.51
CA ARG A 19 2.02 16.64 12.49
C ARG A 19 2.17 15.87 13.80
N CYS A 20 1.99 16.53 14.94
CA CYS A 20 2.06 15.89 16.26
C CYS A 20 0.99 14.80 16.40
N GLN A 21 -0.26 15.12 16.08
CA GLN A 21 -1.38 14.17 16.13
C GLN A 21 -1.17 12.99 15.17
N ALA A 22 -0.69 13.23 13.94
CA ALA A 22 -0.39 12.18 12.97
C ALA A 22 0.72 11.25 13.48
N ARG A 23 1.77 11.81 14.09
CA ARG A 23 2.86 11.03 14.72
C ARG A 23 2.33 10.14 15.83
N GLU A 24 1.55 10.70 16.76
CA GLU A 24 0.93 9.95 17.86
C GLU A 24 0.03 8.83 17.33
N GLY A 25 -0.79 9.11 16.32
CA GLY A 25 -1.64 8.11 15.67
C GLY A 25 -0.85 6.93 15.11
N VAL A 26 0.30 7.19 14.46
CA VAL A 26 1.15 6.11 13.94
C VAL A 26 1.85 5.33 15.06
N VAL A 27 2.30 6.00 16.12
CA VAL A 27 2.85 5.33 17.32
C VAL A 27 1.82 4.38 17.93
N GLN A 28 0.58 4.83 18.13
CA GLN A 28 -0.49 3.99 18.65
C GLN A 28 -0.88 2.88 17.67
N GLY A 29 -0.90 3.17 16.37
CA GLY A 29 -1.11 2.18 15.32
C GLY A 29 -0.08 1.05 15.35
N LEU A 30 1.21 1.38 15.53
CA LEU A 30 2.28 0.37 15.63
C LEU A 30 2.15 -0.47 16.89
N ARG A 31 1.78 0.14 18.03
CA ARG A 31 1.50 -0.60 19.27
C ARG A 31 0.30 -1.54 19.11
N LEU A 32 -0.76 -1.09 18.45
CA LEU A 32 -1.93 -1.90 18.15
C LEU A 32 -1.60 -3.04 17.19
N ALA A 33 -0.86 -2.76 16.12
CA ALA A 33 -0.42 -3.75 15.15
C ALA A 33 0.44 -4.83 15.81
N ALA A 34 1.34 -4.46 16.71
CA ALA A 34 2.12 -5.40 17.50
C ALA A 34 1.23 -6.30 18.39
N LEU A 35 0.22 -5.71 19.06
CA LEU A 35 -0.73 -6.47 19.89
C LEU A 35 -1.57 -7.46 19.08
N LEU A 36 -1.99 -7.08 17.87
CA LEU A 36 -2.80 -7.91 16.97
C LEU A 36 -1.98 -8.93 16.17
N GLY A 37 -0.64 -8.82 16.18
CA GLY A 37 0.22 -9.58 15.28
C GLY A 37 -0.01 -9.22 13.81
N ALA A 38 -0.30 -7.95 13.52
CA ALA A 38 -0.50 -7.46 12.15
C ALA A 38 0.84 -7.29 11.42
N GLN A 39 0.86 -7.63 10.13
CA GLN A 39 2.07 -7.58 9.29
C GLN A 39 2.64 -6.16 9.23
N CYS A 40 1.77 -5.15 9.08
CA CYS A 40 2.21 -3.76 9.02
C CYS A 40 1.19 -2.75 9.58
N VAL A 41 1.67 -1.52 9.74
CA VAL A 41 0.88 -0.31 9.78
C VAL A 41 1.05 0.41 8.47
N VAL A 42 -0.04 0.60 7.74
CA VAL A 42 -0.05 1.40 6.51
C VAL A 42 -0.42 2.84 6.81
N THR A 43 0.30 3.76 6.18
CA THR A 43 0.06 5.20 6.25
C THR A 43 0.61 5.84 4.97
N ILE A 44 0.54 7.17 4.87
CA ILE A 44 1.16 7.93 3.79
C ILE A 44 2.32 8.77 4.33
N PHE A 45 3.19 9.24 3.44
CA PHE A 45 4.30 10.13 3.82
C PHE A 45 3.75 11.48 4.32
N GLY A 46 2.77 12.02 3.61
CA GLY A 46 2.15 13.32 3.86
C GLY A 46 2.05 14.14 2.59
N ALA A 47 1.65 15.38 2.72
CA ALA A 47 1.59 16.34 1.64
C ALA A 47 1.57 17.77 2.20
N GLN A 48 2.11 18.71 1.44
CA GLN A 48 2.13 20.14 1.75
C GLN A 48 0.83 20.86 1.36
N HIS A 49 -0.17 20.14 0.84
CA HIS A 49 -1.48 20.72 0.56
C HIS A 49 -2.16 21.16 1.88
N PRO A 50 -2.67 22.41 1.98
CA PRO A 50 -3.09 23.00 3.26
C PRO A 50 -4.27 22.28 3.93
N GLN A 51 -5.12 21.62 3.14
CA GLN A 51 -6.35 20.97 3.63
C GLN A 51 -6.36 19.45 3.48
N ARG A 52 -5.46 18.86 2.69
CA ARG A 52 -5.53 17.44 2.30
C ARG A 52 -4.18 16.82 2.57
N HIS A 53 -4.12 15.89 3.51
CA HIS A 53 -2.89 15.26 3.96
C HIS A 53 -2.23 14.34 2.89
N SER A 54 -2.95 14.04 1.82
CA SER A 54 -2.51 13.38 0.59
C SER A 54 -2.81 14.24 -0.65
N GLY A 55 -2.86 15.57 -0.55
CA GLY A 55 -3.19 16.44 -1.68
C GLY A 55 -1.99 16.80 -2.58
N PRO A 56 -2.22 17.16 -3.85
CA PRO A 56 -1.17 17.65 -4.73
C PRO A 56 -0.66 19.02 -4.26
N HIS A 57 0.65 19.20 -4.21
CA HIS A 57 1.28 20.50 -3.91
C HIS A 57 2.70 20.52 -4.48
N ARG A 58 3.16 21.66 -5.01
CA ARG A 58 4.51 21.76 -5.61
C ARG A 58 5.62 21.37 -4.61
N ASP A 59 5.44 21.75 -3.36
CA ASP A 59 6.41 21.49 -2.29
C ASP A 59 6.51 19.99 -1.90
N ASN A 60 5.62 19.12 -2.41
CA ASN A 60 5.74 17.67 -2.21
C ASN A 60 7.00 17.08 -2.87
N PHE A 61 7.63 17.83 -3.79
CA PHE A 61 8.82 17.41 -4.54
C PHE A 61 10.11 18.13 -4.10
N GLU A 62 10.01 19.02 -3.10
CA GLU A 62 11.17 19.76 -2.60
C GLU A 62 12.04 18.85 -1.70
N PRO A 63 13.38 18.90 -1.79
CA PRO A 63 14.26 18.07 -0.97
C PRO A 63 13.96 18.16 0.54
N ARG A 64 13.66 19.37 1.02
CA ARG A 64 13.29 19.63 2.43
C ARG A 64 12.12 18.77 2.91
N PHE A 65 11.13 18.53 2.04
CA PHE A 65 9.95 17.74 2.36
C PHE A 65 10.32 16.26 2.55
N GLY A 66 11.20 15.74 1.69
CA GLY A 66 11.77 14.41 1.84
C GLY A 66 12.53 14.26 3.16
N GLU A 67 13.46 15.17 3.45
CA GLU A 67 14.30 15.14 4.65
C GLU A 67 13.49 15.19 5.95
N GLU A 68 12.49 16.07 6.02
CA GLU A 68 11.60 16.18 7.18
C GLU A 68 10.79 14.91 7.40
N GLY A 69 10.21 14.34 6.33
CA GLY A 69 9.45 13.10 6.42
C GLY A 69 10.33 11.93 6.86
N ILE A 70 11.56 11.83 6.34
CA ILE A 70 12.55 10.83 6.79
C ILE A 70 12.79 10.96 8.30
N ARG A 71 13.09 12.15 8.82
CA ARG A 71 13.31 12.37 10.26
C ARG A 71 12.11 11.97 11.11
N ILE A 72 10.90 12.26 10.65
CA ILE A 72 9.66 11.87 11.35
C ILE A 72 9.52 10.35 11.40
N VAL A 73 9.79 9.66 10.30
CA VAL A 73 9.72 8.19 10.22
C VAL A 73 10.73 7.53 11.14
N GLN A 74 11.97 7.99 11.09
CA GLN A 74 13.05 7.53 11.96
C GLN A 74 12.65 7.70 13.43
N GLY A 75 12.20 8.90 13.82
CA GLY A 75 11.79 9.18 15.20
C GLY A 75 10.60 8.34 15.71
N VAL A 76 9.68 7.92 14.84
CA VAL A 76 8.59 7.00 15.20
C VAL A 76 9.12 5.57 15.39
N LEU A 77 9.95 5.09 14.46
CA LEU A 77 10.52 3.75 14.52
C LEU A 77 11.48 3.58 15.70
N ASP A 78 12.27 4.61 16.01
CA ASP A 78 13.23 4.60 17.12
C ASP A 78 12.53 4.64 18.49
N GLU A 79 11.35 5.27 18.58
CA GLU A 79 10.49 5.25 19.78
C GLU A 79 9.82 3.89 19.98
N VAL A 80 9.17 3.35 18.95
CA VAL A 80 8.33 2.15 19.10
C VAL A 80 9.15 0.86 19.05
N ARG A 81 10.22 0.82 18.25
CA ARG A 81 11.09 -0.35 18.03
C ARG A 81 10.29 -1.64 17.76
N PRO A 82 9.40 -1.64 16.74
CA PRO A 82 8.56 -2.81 16.49
C PRO A 82 9.43 -4.01 16.08
N GLN A 83 9.11 -5.17 16.66
CA GLN A 83 9.90 -6.39 16.46
C GLN A 83 9.45 -7.19 15.24
N HIS A 84 8.14 -7.27 15.01
CA HIS A 84 7.55 -8.10 13.94
C HIS A 84 6.75 -7.27 12.93
N THR A 85 5.97 -6.29 13.38
CA THR A 85 5.21 -5.41 12.49
C THR A 85 6.12 -4.39 11.80
N LYS A 86 5.79 -4.02 10.57
CA LYS A 86 6.50 -2.98 9.81
C LYS A 86 5.70 -1.68 9.76
N LEU A 87 6.39 -0.56 9.75
CA LEU A 87 5.80 0.69 9.27
C LEU A 87 5.96 0.74 7.76
N THR A 88 4.85 0.88 7.05
CA THR A 88 4.86 0.98 5.60
C THR A 88 4.32 2.33 5.13
N MET A 89 4.62 2.64 3.88
CA MET A 89 3.98 3.75 3.19
C MET A 89 3.41 3.30 1.87
N GLU A 90 2.21 3.81 1.59
CA GLU A 90 1.61 3.71 0.27
C GLU A 90 2.23 4.76 -0.66
N LEU A 91 2.44 4.37 -1.92
CA LEU A 91 2.88 5.28 -2.96
C LEU A 91 1.74 6.22 -3.35
N LEU A 92 2.04 7.47 -3.70
CA LEU A 92 1.03 8.46 -4.11
C LEU A 92 1.34 9.04 -5.49
N PRO A 93 0.32 9.37 -6.31
CA PRO A 93 0.54 9.90 -7.66
C PRO A 93 1.17 11.30 -7.72
N TRP A 94 1.18 12.05 -6.62
CA TRP A 94 1.59 13.46 -6.56
C TRP A 94 2.32 13.83 -5.25
N ALA A 95 2.85 12.84 -4.53
CA ALA A 95 3.67 13.05 -3.35
C ALA A 95 4.63 11.87 -3.16
N VAL A 96 5.82 12.15 -2.62
CA VAL A 96 6.80 11.10 -2.32
C VAL A 96 6.21 10.08 -1.32
N PRO A 97 6.41 8.77 -1.50
CA PRO A 97 7.01 8.13 -2.67
C PRO A 97 6.02 8.01 -3.85
N ASP A 98 6.43 8.43 -5.05
CA ASP A 98 5.62 8.47 -6.29
C ASP A 98 6.18 7.59 -7.43
N SER A 99 7.21 6.81 -7.12
CA SER A 99 7.85 5.84 -8.01
C SER A 99 8.55 4.74 -7.20
N ALA A 100 8.88 3.63 -7.87
CA ALA A 100 9.67 2.57 -7.26
C ALA A 100 11.08 3.05 -6.85
N ASP A 101 11.70 3.91 -7.67
CA ASP A 101 13.00 4.51 -7.34
C ASP A 101 12.93 5.40 -6.11
N ASN A 102 11.91 6.24 -6.00
CA ASN A 102 11.73 7.14 -4.86
C ASN A 102 11.42 6.35 -3.58
N MET A 103 10.67 5.26 -3.68
CA MET A 103 10.45 4.35 -2.56
C MET A 103 11.75 3.67 -2.12
N LEU A 104 12.58 3.20 -3.06
CA LEU A 104 13.86 2.55 -2.75
C LEU A 104 14.86 3.54 -2.11
N ALA A 105 14.95 4.75 -2.64
CA ALA A 105 15.74 5.83 -2.05
C ALA A 105 15.25 6.19 -0.64
N LEU A 106 13.92 6.23 -0.43
CA LEU A 106 13.34 6.48 0.88
C LEU A 106 13.67 5.36 1.87
N ILE A 107 13.63 4.09 1.45
CA ILE A 107 14.03 2.96 2.31
C ILE A 107 15.49 3.10 2.74
N ALA A 108 16.37 3.39 1.80
CA ALA A 108 17.79 3.59 2.06
C ALA A 108 18.05 4.78 2.99
N ALA A 109 17.33 5.90 2.82
CA ALA A 109 17.48 7.08 3.66
C ALA A 109 16.84 6.92 5.05
N VAL A 110 15.73 6.17 5.14
CA VAL A 110 15.14 5.81 6.42
C VAL A 110 16.07 4.87 7.17
N ASP A 111 16.69 3.87 6.54
CA ASP A 111 17.73 3.00 7.13
C ASP A 111 17.32 2.33 8.47
N ARG A 112 16.07 1.89 8.58
CA ARG A 112 15.57 1.15 9.76
C ARG A 112 14.94 -0.16 9.29
N PRO A 113 15.27 -1.32 9.90
CA PRO A 113 14.77 -2.63 9.46
C PRO A 113 13.24 -2.77 9.60
N ALA A 114 12.62 -1.93 10.44
CA ALA A 114 11.18 -1.88 10.64
C ALA A 114 10.42 -1.10 9.55
N PHE A 115 11.11 -0.46 8.61
CA PHE A 115 10.50 0.26 7.50
C PHE A 115 10.40 -0.63 6.25
N ALA A 116 9.26 -0.61 5.59
CA ALA A 116 8.95 -1.51 4.47
C ALA A 116 7.98 -0.86 3.46
N VAL A 117 7.63 -1.58 2.39
CA VAL A 117 6.74 -1.11 1.32
C VAL A 117 5.34 -1.68 1.47
N HIS A 118 4.34 -0.80 1.33
CA HIS A 118 2.96 -1.16 1.01
C HIS A 118 2.71 -0.81 -0.46
N LEU A 119 2.65 -1.82 -1.34
CA LEU A 119 2.56 -1.58 -2.77
C LEU A 119 1.10 -1.34 -3.18
N ASP A 120 0.80 -0.12 -3.64
CA ASP A 120 -0.39 0.16 -4.45
C ASP A 120 0.07 0.60 -5.85
N PRO A 121 0.05 -0.30 -6.85
CA PRO A 121 0.55 0.02 -8.18
C PRO A 121 -0.41 0.90 -8.98
N VAL A 122 -1.69 1.02 -8.60
CA VAL A 122 -2.65 1.89 -9.29
C VAL A 122 -2.29 3.36 -9.10
N ASN A 123 -1.77 3.71 -7.92
CA ASN A 123 -1.29 5.07 -7.65
C ASN A 123 -0.11 5.49 -8.53
N LEU A 124 0.58 4.55 -9.18
CA LEU A 124 1.64 4.84 -10.15
C LEU A 124 1.11 5.06 -11.57
N ILE A 125 -0.14 4.69 -11.86
CA ILE A 125 -0.78 4.86 -13.16
C ILE A 125 -1.30 6.29 -13.26
N ASN A 126 -0.38 7.21 -13.56
CA ASN A 126 -0.62 8.66 -13.52
C ASN A 126 -0.39 9.38 -14.87
N CYS A 127 -0.07 8.63 -15.93
CA CYS A 127 0.07 9.16 -17.28
C CYS A 127 -0.30 8.10 -18.32
N PRO A 128 -0.56 8.48 -19.59
CA PRO A 128 -0.98 7.52 -20.61
C PRO A 128 0.06 6.44 -20.83
N ARG A 129 1.35 6.78 -20.82
CA ARG A 129 2.44 5.81 -21.01
C ARG A 129 2.38 4.66 -20.01
N ARG A 130 2.13 4.97 -18.73
CA ARG A 130 1.97 3.96 -17.67
C ARG A 130 0.63 3.23 -17.77
N TYR A 131 -0.45 3.94 -18.14
CA TYR A 131 -1.77 3.34 -18.34
C TYR A 131 -1.80 2.31 -19.48
N TYR A 132 -1.04 2.56 -20.56
CA TYR A 132 -0.93 1.62 -21.69
C TYR A 132 0.11 0.52 -21.50
N ASP A 133 0.91 0.57 -20.44
CA ASP A 133 1.94 -0.43 -20.14
C ASP A 133 2.04 -0.71 -18.61
N THR A 134 0.90 -1.07 -18.01
CA THR A 134 0.81 -1.36 -16.57
C THR A 134 1.69 -2.55 -16.17
N GLY A 135 1.89 -3.51 -17.07
CA GLY A 135 2.79 -4.66 -16.87
C GLY A 135 4.25 -4.25 -16.65
N THR A 136 4.77 -3.26 -17.39
CA THR A 136 6.14 -2.74 -17.16
C THR A 136 6.26 -2.06 -15.80
N VAL A 137 5.26 -1.25 -15.40
CA VAL A 137 5.25 -0.60 -14.08
C VAL A 137 5.27 -1.64 -12.96
N LEU A 138 4.49 -2.72 -13.09
CA LEU A 138 4.48 -3.81 -12.11
C LEU A 138 5.82 -4.53 -12.03
N ARG A 139 6.41 -4.89 -13.18
CA ARG A 139 7.74 -5.54 -13.22
C ARG A 139 8.81 -4.68 -12.56
N GLU A 140 8.83 -3.38 -12.83
CA GLU A 140 9.74 -2.44 -12.19
C GLU A 140 9.56 -2.41 -10.65
N CYS A 141 8.31 -2.38 -10.18
CA CYS A 141 8.03 -2.40 -8.75
C CYS A 141 8.55 -3.68 -8.09
N PHE A 142 8.31 -4.86 -8.70
CA PHE A 142 8.81 -6.12 -8.17
C PHE A 142 10.33 -6.19 -8.24
N GLU A 143 10.96 -5.82 -9.35
CA GLU A 143 12.42 -5.83 -9.47
C GLU A 143 13.10 -5.01 -8.37
N LYS A 144 12.58 -3.82 -8.06
CA LYS A 144 13.20 -2.89 -7.12
C LYS A 144 12.78 -3.09 -5.66
N LEU A 145 11.52 -3.46 -5.42
CA LEU A 145 10.90 -3.39 -4.08
C LEU A 145 10.65 -4.75 -3.44
N SER A 146 10.80 -5.87 -4.17
CA SER A 146 10.53 -7.22 -3.65
C SER A 146 11.13 -7.51 -2.27
N PRO A 147 12.40 -7.17 -1.97
CA PRO A 147 12.97 -7.44 -0.65
C PRO A 147 12.21 -6.76 0.49
N HIS A 148 11.60 -5.60 0.23
CA HIS A 148 10.97 -4.72 1.21
C HIS A 148 9.43 -4.78 1.21
N LEU A 149 8.83 -5.47 0.25
CA LEU A 149 7.37 -5.56 0.09
C LEU A 149 6.76 -6.48 1.15
N VAL A 150 5.84 -5.96 1.96
CA VAL A 150 5.18 -6.73 3.02
C VAL A 150 3.65 -6.79 2.92
N ALA A 151 3.03 -5.91 2.13
CA ALA A 151 1.60 -5.90 1.86
C ALA A 151 1.31 -5.11 0.57
N CYS A 152 0.14 -5.32 -0.03
CA CYS A 152 -0.26 -4.59 -1.23
C CYS A 152 -1.77 -4.40 -1.35
N HIS A 153 -2.18 -3.33 -2.03
CA HIS A 153 -3.57 -3.04 -2.38
C HIS A 153 -3.87 -3.44 -3.82
N ALA A 154 -5.08 -3.96 -4.02
CA ALA A 154 -5.63 -4.34 -5.30
C ALA A 154 -6.71 -3.33 -5.70
N LYS A 155 -6.39 -2.51 -6.69
CA LYS A 155 -7.27 -1.55 -7.35
C LYS A 155 -7.18 -1.74 -8.86
N ASP A 156 -8.00 -1.02 -9.61
CA ASP A 156 -7.86 -0.95 -11.06
C ASP A 156 -8.02 0.50 -11.52
N ALA A 157 -7.53 0.81 -12.72
CA ALA A 157 -7.53 2.15 -13.28
C ALA A 157 -8.19 2.17 -14.67
N VAL A 158 -8.96 3.20 -14.95
CA VAL A 158 -9.57 3.47 -16.26
C VAL A 158 -9.33 4.92 -16.68
N GLN A 159 -9.04 5.14 -17.96
CA GLN A 159 -8.97 6.48 -18.53
C GLN A 159 -10.36 6.93 -19.00
N ASP A 160 -10.80 8.11 -18.58
CA ASP A 160 -11.99 8.74 -19.14
C ASP A 160 -11.63 9.46 -20.45
N GLU A 161 -11.91 8.80 -21.57
CA GLU A 161 -11.60 9.29 -22.91
C GLU A 161 -12.43 10.53 -23.32
N ARG A 162 -13.43 10.92 -22.53
CA ARG A 162 -14.26 12.10 -22.79
C ARG A 162 -13.66 13.39 -22.22
N VAL A 163 -12.61 13.29 -21.40
CA VAL A 163 -12.02 14.44 -20.67
C VAL A 163 -10.59 14.69 -21.13
N PHE A 164 -10.32 15.91 -21.61
CA PHE A 164 -9.00 16.37 -22.04
C PHE A 164 -8.34 17.26 -20.95
N PRO A 165 -7.00 17.27 -20.78
CA PRO A 165 -6.00 16.49 -21.53
C PRO A 165 -5.87 15.03 -21.08
N ILE A 166 -6.15 14.74 -19.80
CA ILE A 166 -6.17 13.38 -19.26
C ILE A 166 -7.01 13.34 -18.00
N HIS A 167 -7.76 12.25 -17.83
CA HIS A 167 -8.45 11.94 -16.59
C HIS A 167 -8.38 10.42 -16.35
N LEU A 168 -7.74 10.02 -15.25
CA LEU A 168 -7.61 8.63 -14.82
C LEU A 168 -8.41 8.45 -13.54
N ASN A 169 -9.27 7.44 -13.49
CA ASN A 169 -10.09 7.10 -12.33
C ASN A 169 -9.76 5.70 -11.84
N GLU A 170 -9.85 5.52 -10.53
CA GLU A 170 -9.97 4.18 -9.97
C GLU A 170 -11.29 3.54 -10.44
N THR A 171 -11.26 2.25 -10.70
CA THR A 171 -12.42 1.45 -11.07
C THR A 171 -12.40 0.08 -10.39
N SER A 172 -13.45 -0.71 -10.60
CA SER A 172 -13.54 -2.08 -10.11
C SER A 172 -12.47 -2.97 -10.74
N ILE A 173 -11.99 -3.96 -9.99
CA ILE A 173 -11.01 -4.92 -10.50
C ILE A 173 -11.59 -5.65 -11.71
N GLY A 174 -10.89 -5.60 -12.85
CA GLY A 174 -11.31 -6.22 -14.11
C GLY A 174 -12.14 -5.32 -15.02
N THR A 175 -12.42 -4.08 -14.60
CA THR A 175 -13.07 -3.07 -15.46
C THR A 175 -12.10 -1.96 -15.87
N GLY A 176 -10.83 -2.07 -15.49
CA GLY A 176 -9.76 -1.17 -15.91
C GLY A 176 -8.70 -1.89 -16.75
N ARG A 177 -7.44 -1.47 -16.59
CA ARG A 177 -6.31 -1.90 -17.43
C ARG A 177 -5.08 -2.37 -16.66
N MET A 178 -5.21 -2.61 -15.35
CA MET A 178 -4.12 -3.21 -14.58
C MET A 178 -3.82 -4.63 -15.06
N ASP A 179 -2.55 -4.93 -15.34
CA ASP A 179 -2.08 -6.27 -15.70
C ASP A 179 -2.01 -7.15 -14.45
N TYR A 180 -3.17 -7.68 -14.05
CA TYR A 180 -3.29 -8.55 -12.88
C TYR A 180 -2.49 -9.84 -13.01
N ALA A 181 -2.25 -10.34 -14.23
CA ALA A 181 -1.42 -11.53 -14.42
C ALA A 181 0.05 -11.24 -14.06
N ALA A 182 0.59 -10.08 -14.49
CA ALA A 182 1.91 -9.63 -14.05
C ALA A 182 1.94 -9.36 -12.55
N PHE A 183 0.89 -8.77 -11.98
CA PHE A 183 0.82 -8.47 -10.55
C PHE A 183 0.89 -9.75 -9.71
N LEU A 184 0.05 -10.74 -10.02
CA LEU A 184 -0.03 -12.00 -9.29
C LEU A 184 1.24 -12.85 -9.45
N ARG A 185 1.84 -12.92 -10.64
CA ARG A 185 3.13 -13.61 -10.83
C ARG A 185 4.26 -12.95 -10.06
N GLY A 186 4.27 -11.62 -9.98
CA GLY A 186 5.24 -10.88 -9.19
C GLY A 186 5.13 -11.20 -7.70
N LEU A 187 3.91 -11.28 -7.17
CA LEU A 187 3.67 -11.70 -5.77
C LEU A 187 4.08 -13.15 -5.52
N ASP A 188 3.73 -14.07 -6.42
CA ASP A 188 4.09 -15.50 -6.33
C ASP A 188 5.61 -15.70 -6.32
N ALA A 189 6.33 -14.96 -7.17
CA ALA A 189 7.78 -15.02 -7.27
C ALA A 189 8.52 -14.54 -5.99
N LEU A 190 7.84 -13.88 -5.05
CA LEU A 190 8.44 -13.50 -3.77
C LEU A 190 8.75 -14.71 -2.88
N GLY A 191 8.11 -15.86 -3.13
CA GLY A 191 8.31 -17.08 -2.34
C GLY A 191 7.92 -16.94 -0.86
N ARG A 192 7.06 -15.96 -0.53
CA ARG A 192 6.56 -15.70 0.82
C ARG A 192 5.16 -15.12 0.77
N ASP A 193 4.39 -15.34 1.82
CA ASP A 193 3.02 -14.86 1.89
C ASP A 193 2.99 -13.33 2.04
N VAL A 194 2.51 -12.66 1.00
CA VAL A 194 2.22 -11.22 1.01
C VAL A 194 0.71 -11.03 0.83
N PRO A 195 0.03 -10.30 1.73
CA PRO A 195 -1.40 -10.05 1.61
C PRO A 195 -1.69 -9.11 0.44
N LEU A 196 -2.64 -9.51 -0.41
CA LEU A 196 -3.25 -8.70 -1.46
C LEU A 196 -4.66 -8.31 -1.04
N MET A 197 -4.87 -7.03 -0.73
CA MET A 197 -6.13 -6.56 -0.16
C MET A 197 -6.88 -5.67 -1.14
N ARG A 198 -8.16 -5.97 -1.36
CA ARG A 198 -9.04 -5.10 -2.15
C ARG A 198 -9.35 -3.84 -1.35
N GLU A 199 -9.30 -2.69 -1.98
CA GLU A 199 -9.61 -1.40 -1.34
C GLU A 199 -10.77 -0.70 -2.04
N HIS A 200 -11.35 0.31 -1.36
CA HIS A 200 -12.35 1.23 -1.90
C HIS A 200 -13.59 0.56 -2.53
N ARG A 201 -14.07 -0.53 -1.92
CA ARG A 201 -15.39 -1.11 -2.22
C ARG A 201 -16.39 -0.76 -1.13
N LYS A 202 -17.62 -0.50 -1.55
CA LYS A 202 -18.72 -0.02 -0.70
C LYS A 202 -19.55 -1.17 -0.15
N THR A 203 -19.67 -2.27 -0.89
CA THR A 203 -20.53 -3.40 -0.52
C THR A 203 -19.78 -4.73 -0.53
N ALA A 204 -20.31 -5.72 0.20
CA ALA A 204 -19.74 -7.06 0.26
C ALA A 204 -19.76 -7.74 -1.13
N GLU A 205 -20.78 -7.45 -1.94
CA GLU A 205 -20.94 -7.96 -3.30
C GLU A 205 -19.84 -7.41 -4.21
N GLU A 206 -19.51 -6.11 -4.12
CA GLU A 206 -18.41 -5.52 -4.86
C GLU A 206 -17.07 -6.16 -4.48
N TYR A 207 -16.84 -6.43 -3.18
CA TYR A 207 -15.66 -7.17 -2.73
C TYR A 207 -15.62 -8.60 -3.29
N ALA A 208 -16.75 -9.30 -3.30
CA ALA A 208 -16.85 -10.67 -3.81
C ALA A 208 -16.61 -10.74 -5.33
N ALA A 209 -17.19 -9.82 -6.09
CA ALA A 209 -16.99 -9.72 -7.53
C ALA A 209 -15.53 -9.44 -7.88
N ALA A 210 -14.89 -8.50 -7.18
CA ALA A 210 -13.47 -8.20 -7.35
C ALA A 210 -12.58 -9.43 -7.06
N ALA A 211 -12.88 -10.20 -6.01
CA ALA A 211 -12.16 -11.44 -5.72
C ALA A 211 -12.35 -12.52 -6.79
N ALA A 212 -13.56 -12.66 -7.33
CA ALA A 212 -13.82 -13.63 -8.39
C ALA A 212 -12.93 -13.35 -9.62
N VAL A 213 -12.72 -12.08 -9.96
CA VAL A 213 -11.80 -11.67 -11.03
C VAL A 213 -10.35 -12.04 -10.69
N VAL A 214 -9.88 -11.70 -9.48
CA VAL A 214 -8.50 -12.05 -9.05
C VAL A 214 -8.27 -13.55 -9.10
N ARG A 215 -9.20 -14.36 -8.59
CA ARG A 215 -9.12 -15.83 -8.61
C ARG A 215 -9.10 -16.40 -10.02
N ARG A 216 -9.92 -15.86 -10.92
CA ARG A 216 -9.93 -16.27 -12.33
C ARG A 216 -8.56 -15.99 -12.97
N VAL A 217 -8.04 -14.78 -12.81
CA VAL A 217 -6.74 -14.40 -13.39
C VAL A 217 -5.59 -15.22 -12.77
N ALA A 218 -5.66 -15.52 -11.47
CA ALA A 218 -4.68 -16.40 -10.82
C ALA A 218 -4.68 -17.80 -11.46
N ALA A 219 -5.86 -18.40 -11.67
CA ALA A 219 -6.00 -19.70 -12.32
C ALA A 219 -5.48 -19.68 -13.76
N GLU A 220 -5.81 -18.65 -14.54
CA GLU A 220 -5.31 -18.45 -15.91
C GLU A 220 -3.78 -18.25 -15.95
N ALA A 221 -3.21 -17.60 -14.93
CA ALA A 221 -1.79 -17.32 -14.83
C ALA A 221 -0.98 -18.48 -14.23
N GLY A 222 -1.63 -19.51 -13.69
CA GLY A 222 -1.00 -20.63 -12.99
C GLY A 222 -0.48 -20.29 -11.58
N VAL A 223 -1.05 -19.27 -10.94
CA VAL A 223 -0.65 -18.79 -9.60
C VAL A 223 -1.57 -19.36 -8.53
N ALA A 224 -1.02 -19.91 -7.46
CA ALA A 224 -1.78 -20.42 -6.32
C ALA A 224 -2.08 -19.29 -5.32
N LEU A 225 -3.36 -19.14 -4.94
CA LEU A 225 -3.78 -18.22 -3.89
C LEU A 225 -3.95 -18.98 -2.56
N GLY A 226 -3.39 -18.44 -1.49
CA GLY A 226 -3.59 -18.86 -0.10
C GLY A 226 -4.88 -18.34 0.49
N TRP A 227 -5.47 -19.14 1.37
CA TRP A 227 -6.69 -18.80 2.07
C TRP A 227 -6.40 -18.57 3.55
N VAL A 228 -6.82 -17.41 4.09
CA VAL A 228 -6.99 -17.23 5.53
C VAL A 228 -8.47 -16.95 5.80
N TYR A 229 -9.21 -18.01 6.11
CA TYR A 229 -10.55 -17.87 6.69
C TYR A 229 -10.43 -17.55 8.18
N GLY A 230 -11.05 -16.46 8.61
CA GLY A 230 -11.31 -16.18 10.02
C GLY A 230 -12.43 -17.06 10.55
N THR A 231 -12.17 -18.33 10.81
CA THR A 231 -12.94 -19.17 11.74
C THR A 231 -11.98 -20.16 12.40
N HIS A 232 -12.04 -20.28 13.72
CA HIS A 232 -11.29 -21.28 14.49
C HIS A 232 -11.35 -22.66 13.83
N GLY A 233 -10.19 -23.28 13.54
CA GLY A 233 -10.14 -24.71 13.19
C GLY A 233 -9.04 -25.12 12.22
N THR A 234 -8.00 -25.72 12.79
CA THR A 234 -7.12 -26.79 12.26
C THR A 234 -6.25 -26.55 11.02
N SER A 235 -4.96 -26.78 11.29
CA SER A 235 -3.78 -26.88 10.43
C SER A 235 -3.89 -27.79 9.20
N GLY A 236 -3.19 -27.40 8.13
CA GLY A 236 -2.50 -28.34 7.25
C GLY A 236 -2.48 -27.96 5.77
N THR A 237 -1.41 -27.33 5.30
CA THR A 237 -0.54 -27.77 4.18
C THR A 237 0.50 -26.68 3.88
N SER A 238 1.75 -27.11 3.71
CA SER A 238 2.91 -26.27 3.41
C SER A 238 3.03 -26.05 1.91
N GLY A 239 2.65 -24.86 1.45
CA GLY A 239 3.00 -24.26 0.18
C GLY A 239 3.29 -22.77 0.42
N THR A 240 4.05 -22.14 -0.44
CA THR A 240 4.17 -20.67 -0.49
C THR A 240 2.90 -20.11 -1.13
N TYR A 241 2.22 -19.17 -0.48
CA TYR A 241 0.86 -18.77 -0.87
C TYR A 241 0.67 -17.24 -0.92
N ALA A 242 0.12 -16.71 -2.02
CA ALA A 242 -0.38 -15.33 -2.02
C ALA A 242 -1.71 -15.27 -1.23
N THR A 243 -1.73 -14.69 -0.04
CA THR A 243 -2.91 -14.75 0.85
C THR A 243 -3.98 -13.72 0.46
N GLU A 244 -5.17 -14.18 0.08
CA GLU A 244 -6.33 -13.33 -0.16
C GLU A 244 -7.05 -13.03 1.18
N LEU A 245 -7.08 -11.75 1.59
CA LEU A 245 -7.83 -11.32 2.78
C LEU A 245 -9.04 -10.47 2.37
N THR A 246 -10.21 -10.80 2.91
CA THR A 246 -11.33 -9.86 3.00
C THR A 246 -10.99 -8.89 4.11
N ASN A 247 -10.63 -7.66 3.72
CA ASN A 247 -10.39 -6.49 4.54
C ASN A 247 -10.59 -6.69 6.06
N GLN A 248 -9.63 -7.33 6.75
CA GLN A 248 -9.45 -7.12 8.19
C GLN A 248 -8.46 -5.97 8.37
N SER A 249 -8.69 -4.86 7.66
CA SER A 249 -8.05 -3.60 8.02
C SER A 249 -8.75 -3.08 9.26
N TYR A 250 -8.01 -3.07 10.37
CA TYR A 250 -8.47 -2.35 11.55
C TYR A 250 -8.08 -0.88 11.36
N GLN A 251 -9.05 -0.02 11.10
CA GLN A 251 -8.82 1.42 11.06
C GLN A 251 -8.73 1.95 12.50
N TYR A 252 -7.56 2.44 12.90
CA TYR A 252 -7.44 3.18 14.15
C TYR A 252 -8.10 4.55 14.00
N ARG A 253 -9.11 4.85 14.82
CA ARG A 253 -9.71 6.18 14.93
C ARG A 253 -9.39 6.76 16.31
N PRO A 254 -8.56 7.82 16.41
CA PRO A 254 -8.40 8.51 17.70
C PRO A 254 -9.75 9.10 18.13
N ARG A 255 -10.07 9.01 19.42
CA ARG A 255 -11.23 9.71 19.98
C ARG A 255 -10.98 11.21 19.84
N ARG A 256 -11.96 11.93 19.27
CA ARG A 256 -12.02 13.39 19.31
C ARG A 256 -12.12 13.88 20.75
#